data_AF-A0A2D9HEG0-F1
#
_entry.id   AF-A0A2D9HEG0-F1
#
_cell.length_a   1.000
_cell.length_b   1.000
_cell.length_c   1.000
_cell.angle_alpha   90.00
_cell.angle_beta   90.00
_cell.angle_gamma   90.00
#
_symmetry.space_group_name_H-M   'P 1'
#
loop_
_entity.id
_entity.type
_entity.pdbx_description
1 polymer ?
#
loop_
_entity_poly.entity_id
_entity_poly.type
_entity_poly.pdbx_seq_one_letter_code
_entity_poly.pdbx_strand_id
1 'polypeptide(L)'
;EIRGYDPVAGQRLADDAEREARSRGTVGSCYNAVADVIDRQSGKFLTGRHAYMAADQLAARKDLFRKVPAQDLSRLPAGAVVVWGQGNSESGHISIALGDGREASDHVDGQMQSHYGGASARVFLPIR
;
A
#
# COMPACT_ATOMS: atom_id res chain seq x y z
N GLU A 1 8.15 16.72 -9.00
CA GLU A 1 8.43 16.20 -7.64
C GLU A 1 7.15 16.30 -6.82
N ILE A 2 6.71 15.22 -6.18
CA ILE A 2 5.51 15.28 -5.32
C ILE A 2 5.96 15.89 -4.00
N ARG A 3 5.70 17.19 -3.78
CA ARG A 3 6.20 17.98 -2.64
C ARG A 3 6.14 17.20 -1.32
N GLY A 4 7.25 16.88 -0.68
CA GLY A 4 7.29 16.19 0.62
C GLY A 4 7.16 14.65 0.58
N TYR A 5 7.11 14.03 -0.60
CA TYR A 5 7.38 12.59 -0.75
C TYR A 5 8.86 12.31 -0.50
N ASP A 6 9.17 11.26 0.24
CA ASP A 6 10.55 10.79 0.42
C ASP A 6 10.86 9.67 -0.59
N PRO A 7 11.66 9.93 -1.63
CA PRO A 7 11.99 8.93 -2.65
C PRO A 7 12.87 7.78 -2.12
N VAL A 8 13.69 8.03 -1.10
CA VAL A 8 14.56 7.00 -0.53
C VAL A 8 13.73 6.05 0.34
N ALA A 9 12.84 6.59 1.17
CA ALA A 9 11.89 5.78 1.93
C ALA A 9 10.92 5.02 1.01
N GLY A 10 10.44 5.69 -0.05
CA GLY A 10 9.57 5.08 -1.05
C GLY A 10 10.22 3.88 -1.75
N GLN A 11 11.46 4.03 -2.23
CA GLN A 11 12.16 2.93 -2.89
C GLN A 11 12.42 1.77 -1.92
N ARG A 12 12.83 2.05 -0.68
CA ARG A 12 13.03 1.01 0.33
C ARG A 12 11.75 0.23 0.61
N LEU A 13 10.61 0.91 0.72
CA LEU A 13 9.31 0.25 0.91
C LEU A 13 8.94 -0.63 -0.29
N ALA A 14 9.16 -0.14 -1.52
CA ALA A 14 8.90 -0.91 -2.73
C ALA A 14 9.78 -2.18 -2.83
N ASP A 15 11.08 -2.06 -2.59
CA ASP A 15 12.03 -3.18 -2.65
C ASP A 15 11.69 -4.25 -1.59
N ASP A 16 11.32 -3.83 -0.38
CA ASP A 16 10.87 -4.72 0.68
C ASP A 16 9.54 -5.39 0.36
N ALA A 17 8.60 -4.66 -0.23
CA ALA A 17 7.31 -5.20 -0.64
C ALA A 17 7.45 -6.21 -1.76
N GLU A 18 8.27 -5.94 -2.79
CA GLU A 18 8.52 -6.87 -3.88
C GLU A 18 9.16 -8.16 -3.37
N ARG A 19 10.15 -8.06 -2.47
CA ARG A 19 10.78 -9.24 -1.85
C ARG A 19 9.78 -10.05 -1.02
N GLU A 20 8.98 -9.38 -0.19
CA GLU A 20 7.95 -10.03 0.64
C GLU A 20 6.92 -10.77 -0.23
N ALA A 21 6.38 -10.08 -1.24
CA ALA A 21 5.39 -10.62 -2.16
C ALA A 21 5.92 -11.83 -2.94
N ARG A 22 7.16 -11.76 -3.43
CA ARG A 22 7.83 -12.88 -4.11
C ARG A 22 8.12 -14.06 -3.19
N SER A 23 8.44 -13.79 -1.92
CA SER A 23 8.69 -14.83 -0.93
C SER A 23 7.41 -15.53 -0.47
N ARG A 24 6.28 -14.80 -0.38
CA ARG A 24 4.99 -15.37 0.03
C ARG A 24 4.33 -16.13 -1.12
N GLY A 25 4.15 -15.47 -2.26
CA GLY A 25 3.43 -16.05 -3.40
C GLY A 25 2.02 -16.54 -3.05
N THR A 26 1.35 -15.88 -2.10
CA THR A 26 0.03 -16.30 -1.58
C THR A 26 -1.09 -15.41 -2.13
N VAL A 27 -2.33 -15.87 -1.98
CA VAL A 27 -3.55 -15.10 -2.27
C VAL A 27 -4.39 -14.99 -0.99
N GLY A 28 -4.89 -13.79 -0.70
CA GLY A 28 -5.75 -13.49 0.46
C GLY A 28 -5.00 -13.07 1.73
N SER A 29 -3.69 -12.81 1.65
CA SER A 29 -2.85 -12.37 2.78
C SER A 29 -2.30 -10.95 2.60
N CYS A 30 -2.88 -10.16 1.69
CA CYS A 30 -2.41 -8.82 1.33
C CYS A 30 -2.21 -7.90 2.54
N TYR A 31 -3.14 -7.90 3.51
CA TYR A 31 -2.99 -7.12 4.74
C TYR A 31 -1.74 -7.50 5.53
N ASN A 32 -1.54 -8.79 5.82
CA ASN A 32 -0.40 -9.24 6.62
C ASN A 32 0.93 -8.96 5.91
N ALA A 33 0.99 -9.17 4.59
CA ALA A 33 2.20 -8.91 3.81
C ALA A 33 2.59 -7.43 3.84
N VAL A 34 1.65 -6.52 3.59
CA VAL A 34 1.91 -5.08 3.62
C VAL A 34 2.19 -4.58 5.05
N ALA A 35 1.48 -5.11 6.06
CA ALA A 35 1.72 -4.77 7.45
C ALA A 35 3.15 -5.14 7.89
N ASP A 36 3.62 -6.34 7.56
CA ASP A 36 4.99 -6.77 7.90
C ASP A 36 6.06 -5.90 7.22
N VAL A 37 5.82 -5.47 5.97
CA VAL A 37 6.72 -4.53 5.27
C VAL A 37 6.77 -3.17 5.96
N ILE A 38 5.61 -2.61 6.29
CA ILE A 38 5.53 -1.30 6.95
C ILE A 38 6.13 -1.35 8.37
N ASP A 39 5.84 -2.42 9.12
CA ASP A 39 6.34 -2.61 10.48
C ASP A 39 7.89 -2.66 10.51
N ARG A 40 8.52 -3.28 9.51
CA ARG A 40 10.00 -3.34 9.42
C ARG A 40 10.66 -1.97 9.24
N GLN A 41 9.97 -1.02 8.60
CA GLN A 41 10.57 0.30 8.29
C GLN A 41 10.15 1.40 9.26
N SER A 42 8.96 1.28 9.83
CA SER A 42 8.31 2.37 10.55
C SER A 42 7.88 2.00 11.98
N GLY A 43 8.15 0.77 12.39
CA GLY A 43 7.65 0.20 13.63
C GLY A 43 6.16 -0.17 13.54
N LYS A 44 5.70 -0.97 14.52
CA LYS A 44 4.36 -1.54 14.50
C LYS A 44 3.29 -0.52 14.89
N PHE A 45 2.38 -0.25 13.95
CA PHE A 45 1.17 0.55 14.21
C PHE A 45 -0.06 0.09 13.42
N LEU A 46 0.10 -0.78 12.42
CA LEU A 46 -1.02 -1.40 11.74
C LEU A 46 -1.55 -2.57 12.58
N THR A 47 -2.85 -2.56 12.81
CA THR A 47 -3.58 -3.53 13.62
C THR A 47 -4.89 -3.94 12.94
N GLY A 48 -5.37 -5.14 13.22
CA GLY A 48 -6.56 -5.71 12.59
C GLY A 48 -6.23 -6.92 11.71
N ARG A 49 -7.19 -7.28 10.85
CA ARG A 49 -7.12 -8.47 9.97
C ARG A 49 -7.50 -8.19 8.52
N HIS A 50 -8.02 -7.01 8.23
CA HIS A 50 -8.58 -6.66 6.92
C HIS A 50 -7.89 -5.43 6.33
N ALA A 51 -7.67 -5.44 5.02
CA ALA A 51 -6.94 -4.39 4.30
C ALA A 51 -7.54 -2.99 4.50
N TYR A 52 -8.86 -2.87 4.41
CA TYR A 52 -9.55 -1.59 4.55
C TYR A 52 -9.28 -0.89 5.90
N MET A 53 -8.99 -1.66 6.97
CA MET A 53 -8.72 -1.12 8.30
C MET A 53 -7.41 -0.32 8.35
N ALA A 54 -6.46 -0.60 7.45
CA ALA A 54 -5.20 0.11 7.39
C ALA A 54 -5.37 1.59 7.00
N ALA A 55 -6.44 1.94 6.28
CA ALA A 55 -6.61 3.26 5.70
C ALA A 55 -6.65 4.39 6.74
N ASP A 56 -7.35 4.19 7.85
CA ASP A 56 -7.42 5.19 8.92
C ASP A 56 -6.17 5.22 9.80
N GLN A 57 -5.52 4.08 9.97
CA GLN A 57 -4.27 3.96 10.71
C GLN A 57 -3.11 4.67 9.97
N LEU A 58 -3.03 4.50 8.65
CA LEU A 58 -2.10 5.26 7.80
C LEU A 58 -2.41 6.76 7.80
N ALA A 59 -3.69 7.14 7.78
CA ALA A 59 -4.08 8.55 7.84
C ALA A 59 -3.76 9.21 9.19
N ALA A 60 -3.72 8.44 10.28
CA ALA A 60 -3.37 8.92 11.60
C ALA A 60 -1.85 9.16 11.76
N ARG A 61 -1.02 8.39 11.05
CA ARG A 61 0.45 8.53 11.03
C ARG A 61 0.94 9.61 10.07
N LYS A 62 0.52 10.85 10.33
CA LYS A 62 0.90 12.06 9.55
C LYS A 62 2.39 12.40 9.63
N ASP A 63 3.11 11.78 10.56
CA ASP A 63 4.56 11.83 10.70
C ASP A 63 5.30 10.91 9.71
N LEU A 64 4.61 9.91 9.15
CA LEU A 64 5.20 8.92 8.24
C LEU A 64 4.59 8.94 6.85
N PHE A 65 3.29 9.23 6.76
CA PHE A 65 2.53 9.13 5.54
C PHE A 65 1.66 10.35 5.32
N ARG A 66 1.50 10.71 4.06
CA ARG A 66 0.54 11.72 3.63
C ARG A 66 -0.47 11.11 2.67
N LYS A 67 -1.75 11.26 3.00
CA LYS A 67 -2.84 10.93 2.09
C LYS A 67 -2.84 11.87 0.89
N VAL A 68 -2.92 11.32 -0.31
CA VAL A 68 -3.05 12.06 -1.57
C VAL A 68 -4.30 11.60 -2.34
N PRO A 69 -4.79 12.38 -3.32
CA PRO A 69 -5.86 11.93 -4.20
C PRO A 69 -5.51 10.62 -4.91
N ALA A 70 -6.47 9.71 -4.99
CA ALA A 70 -6.32 8.44 -5.71
C ALA A 70 -6.56 8.64 -7.22
N GLN A 71 -5.57 9.21 -7.90
CA GLN A 71 -5.59 9.50 -9.33
C GLN A 71 -4.37 8.88 -10.01
N ASP A 72 -4.49 8.51 -11.28
CA ASP A 72 -3.42 7.92 -12.09
C ASP A 72 -2.67 6.80 -11.37
N LEU A 73 -3.41 5.80 -10.84
CA LEU A 73 -2.84 4.78 -9.98
C LEU A 73 -1.65 4.06 -10.64
N SER A 74 -1.71 3.81 -11.95
CA SER A 74 -0.61 3.21 -12.73
C SER A 74 0.70 4.00 -12.74
N ARG A 75 0.70 5.25 -12.27
CA ARG A 75 1.86 6.16 -12.23
C ARG A 75 2.28 6.52 -10.80
N LEU A 76 1.77 5.79 -9.82
CA LEU A 76 2.16 6.01 -8.42
C LEU A 76 3.67 5.82 -8.25
N PRO A 77 4.32 6.67 -7.43
CA PRO A 77 5.73 6.50 -7.13
C PRO A 77 5.96 5.24 -6.28
N ALA A 78 7.19 4.74 -6.30
CA ALA A 78 7.62 3.63 -5.45
C ALA A 78 7.25 3.89 -3.97
N GLY A 79 6.74 2.87 -3.29
CA GLY A 79 6.39 2.94 -1.88
C GLY A 79 5.04 3.59 -1.58
N ALA A 80 4.29 4.06 -2.60
CA ALA A 80 2.94 4.53 -2.37
C ALA A 80 2.05 3.38 -1.89
N VAL A 81 1.40 3.54 -0.74
CA VAL A 81 0.48 2.53 -0.19
C VAL A 81 -0.92 2.82 -0.71
N VAL A 82 -1.53 1.85 -1.37
CA VAL A 82 -2.91 1.93 -1.87
C VAL A 82 -3.79 1.05 -1.01
N VAL A 83 -4.84 1.61 -0.41
CA VAL A 83 -5.83 0.87 0.36
C VAL A 83 -7.21 1.01 -0.29
N TRP A 84 -7.77 -0.10 -0.70
CA TRP A 84 -9.13 -0.22 -1.20
C TRP A 84 -10.09 -0.55 -0.05
N GLY A 85 -11.25 0.09 -0.06
CA GLY A 85 -12.37 -0.28 0.81
C GLY A 85 -12.90 -1.69 0.49
N GLN A 86 -13.85 -2.16 1.30
CA GLN A 86 -14.44 -3.50 1.14
C GLN A 86 -15.13 -3.67 -0.23
N GLY A 87 -16.04 -2.77 -0.60
CA GLY A 87 -16.90 -2.99 -1.77
C GLY A 87 -17.66 -4.31 -1.61
N ASN A 88 -17.44 -5.25 -2.55
CA ASN A 88 -17.97 -6.62 -2.46
C ASN A 88 -16.95 -7.64 -1.90
N SER A 89 -15.73 -7.20 -1.54
CA SER A 89 -14.72 -8.01 -0.85
C SER A 89 -14.92 -7.96 0.66
N GLU A 90 -14.77 -9.08 1.35
CA GLU A 90 -14.80 -9.14 2.82
C GLU A 90 -13.73 -8.23 3.44
N SER A 91 -12.54 -8.20 2.84
CA SER A 91 -11.34 -7.60 3.44
C SER A 91 -10.85 -6.32 2.74
N GLY A 92 -11.40 -5.96 1.59
CA GLY A 92 -10.82 -4.95 0.70
C GLY A 92 -9.49 -5.43 0.09
N HIS A 93 -8.61 -4.49 -0.28
CA HIS A 93 -7.26 -4.79 -0.79
C HIS A 93 -6.25 -3.73 -0.34
N ILE A 94 -5.00 -4.14 -0.13
CA ILE A 94 -3.90 -3.22 0.17
C ILE A 94 -2.65 -3.66 -0.59
N SER A 95 -1.95 -2.70 -1.16
CA SER A 95 -0.71 -2.91 -1.91
C SER A 95 0.27 -1.74 -1.74
N ILE A 96 1.53 -1.99 -2.07
CA ILE A 96 2.58 -0.99 -2.20
C ILE A 96 2.96 -0.88 -3.68
N ALA A 97 2.91 0.32 -4.25
CA ALA A 97 3.30 0.57 -5.63
C ALA A 97 4.82 0.40 -5.80
N LEU A 98 5.23 -0.26 -6.89
CA LEU A 98 6.66 -0.48 -7.21
C LEU A 98 7.28 0.67 -8.00
N GLY A 99 6.49 1.64 -8.44
CA GLY A 99 6.96 2.82 -9.19
C GLY A 99 7.04 2.62 -10.71
N ASP A 100 6.73 1.43 -11.21
CA ASP A 100 6.81 1.05 -12.62
C ASP A 100 5.45 0.57 -13.19
N GLY A 101 4.35 0.92 -12.51
CA GLY A 101 3.00 0.50 -12.86
C GLY A 101 2.61 -0.88 -12.32
N ARG A 102 3.50 -1.54 -11.56
CA ARG A 102 3.20 -2.73 -10.77
C ARG A 102 2.96 -2.39 -9.31
N GLU A 103 2.33 -3.33 -8.61
CA GLU A 103 2.13 -3.29 -7.16
C GLU A 103 2.59 -4.60 -6.52
N ALA A 104 2.90 -4.52 -5.22
CA ALA A 104 3.17 -5.67 -4.39
C ALA A 104 2.21 -5.69 -3.20
N SER A 105 1.47 -6.78 -3.06
CA SER A 105 0.66 -7.13 -1.89
C SER A 105 1.23 -8.40 -1.25
N ASP A 106 0.48 -9.50 -1.31
CA ASP A 106 0.89 -10.88 -1.06
C ASP A 106 1.50 -11.58 -2.29
N HIS A 107 1.43 -10.94 -3.45
CA HIS A 107 2.10 -11.27 -4.71
C HIS A 107 2.35 -9.98 -5.51
N VAL A 108 3.09 -10.08 -6.61
CA VAL A 108 3.36 -8.96 -7.52
C VAL A 108 2.41 -9.05 -8.71
N ASP A 109 1.73 -7.96 -9.03
CA ASP A 109 0.85 -7.84 -10.19
C ASP A 109 0.89 -6.42 -10.78
N GLY A 110 0.18 -6.18 -11.89
CA GLY A 110 -0.10 -4.84 -12.38
C GLY A 110 -0.90 -4.03 -11.37
N GLN A 111 -0.61 -2.73 -11.25
CA GLN A 111 -1.29 -1.85 -10.30
C GLN A 111 -2.80 -1.88 -10.50
N MET A 112 -3.52 -2.24 -9.44
CA MET A 112 -4.99 -2.28 -9.47
C MET A 112 -5.53 -0.88 -9.76
N GLN A 113 -6.38 -0.76 -10.78
CA GLN A 113 -7.02 0.51 -11.19
C GLN A 113 -8.46 0.65 -10.65
N SER A 114 -9.09 -0.45 -10.27
CA SER A 114 -10.46 -0.50 -9.74
C SER A 114 -10.64 -1.72 -8.87
N HIS A 115 -11.41 -1.61 -7.77
CA HIS A 115 -11.71 -2.73 -6.89
C HIS A 115 -13.15 -3.24 -7.05
N TYR A 116 -13.37 -4.50 -6.68
CA TYR A 116 -14.66 -5.18 -6.78
C TYR A 116 -15.75 -4.41 -6.02
N GLY A 117 -16.95 -4.33 -6.61
CA GLY A 117 -18.07 -3.59 -6.01
C GLY A 117 -17.88 -2.07 -5.99
N GLY A 118 -16.92 -1.51 -6.75
CA GLY A 118 -16.73 -0.07 -6.88
C GLY A 118 -16.14 0.59 -5.63
N ALA A 119 -15.41 -0.17 -4.80
CA ALA A 119 -14.80 0.39 -3.60
C ALA A 119 -13.81 1.51 -3.96
N SER A 120 -13.76 2.55 -3.14
CA SER A 120 -12.83 3.66 -3.31
C SER A 120 -11.43 3.30 -2.81
N ALA A 121 -10.41 3.87 -3.47
CA ALA A 121 -9.03 3.80 -3.03
C ALA A 121 -8.64 5.01 -2.17
N ARG A 122 -7.74 4.78 -1.22
CA ARG A 122 -6.99 5.81 -0.50
C ARG A 122 -5.51 5.56 -0.71
N VAL A 123 -4.79 6.59 -1.15
CA VAL A 123 -3.36 6.50 -1.45
C VAL A 123 -2.57 7.29 -0.40
N PHE A 124 -1.49 6.70 0.07
CA PHE A 124 -0.61 7.25 1.08
C PHE A 124 0.83 7.24 0.58
N LEU A 125 1.47 8.41 0.57
CA LEU A 125 2.88 8.53 0.19
C LEU A 125 3.75 8.59 1.43
N PRO A 126 4.90 7.88 1.46
CA PRO A 126 5.90 8.05 2.51
C PRO A 126 6.49 9.47 2.44
N ILE A 127 6.69 10.09 3.60
CA ILE A 127 7.19 11.45 3.73
C ILE A 127 8.43 11.51 4.63
N ARG A 128 9.11 12.67 4.61
CA ARG A 128 10.27 12.98 5.45
C ARG A 128 9.93 14.02 6.52
#